data_AF-A0A9X3PTU3-F1
#
_entry.id   AF-A0A9X3PTU3-F1
#
_cell.length_a   1.000
_cell.length_b   1.000
_cell.length_c   1.000
_cell.angle_alpha   90.00
_cell.angle_beta   90.00
_cell.angle_gamma   90.00
#
_symmetry.space_group_name_H-M   'P 1'
#
loop_
_entity.id
_entity.type
_entity.pdbx_description
1 polymer ?
#
loop_
_entity_poly.entity_id
_entity_poly.type
_entity_poly.pdbx_seq_one_letter_code
_entity_poly.pdbx_strand_id
1 'polypeptide(L)'
;MTRQQRLLLWLACSLLTGCSTLSLAYNFADWILLWKIDGYFDISAEQERFLEERLTELHTWHRIETLPLYAAFLRRVQEQWRDGLTRDEIDGIVATYHKL
;
A
#
# COMPACT_ATOMS: atom_id res chain seq x y z
N MET A 1 12.24 -10.55 -34.30
CA MET A 1 11.04 -10.08 -33.58
C MET A 1 10.03 -9.56 -34.59
N THR A 2 8.85 -10.16 -34.70
CA THR A 2 7.86 -9.84 -35.73
C THR A 2 7.15 -8.51 -35.43
N ARG A 3 6.59 -7.85 -36.45
CA ARG A 3 5.82 -6.60 -36.30
C ARG A 3 4.70 -6.71 -35.26
N GLN A 4 4.11 -7.90 -35.12
CA GLN A 4 3.09 -8.18 -34.10
C GLN A 4 3.65 -8.22 -32.68
N GLN A 5 4.84 -8.79 -32.46
CA GLN A 5 5.51 -8.76 -31.16
C GLN A 5 5.81 -7.32 -30.71
N ARG A 6 6.19 -6.45 -31.63
CA ARG A 6 6.44 -5.01 -31.33
C ARG A 6 5.15 -4.30 -30.93
N LEU A 7 4.04 -4.57 -31.60
CA LEU A 7 2.74 -3.98 -31.27
C LEU A 7 2.22 -4.44 -29.90
N LEU A 8 2.37 -5.73 -29.59
CA LEU A 8 2.01 -6.28 -28.27
C LEU A 8 2.85 -5.66 -27.14
N LEU A 9 4.15 -5.47 -27.37
CA LEU A 9 5.04 -4.80 -26.43
C LEU A 9 4.64 -3.35 -26.17
N TRP A 10 4.33 -2.59 -27.23
CA TRP A 10 3.87 -1.20 -27.09
C TRP A 10 2.54 -1.10 -26.35
N LEU A 11 1.60 -2.01 -26.63
CA LEU A 11 0.33 -2.09 -25.91
C LEU A 11 0.54 -2.41 -24.43
N ALA A 12 1.39 -3.39 -24.11
CA ALA A 12 1.74 -3.75 -22.73
C ALA A 12 2.40 -2.59 -21.98
N CYS A 13 3.34 -1.87 -22.60
CA CYS A 13 3.97 -0.69 -22.00
C CYS A 13 2.96 0.45 -21.77
N SER A 14 1.99 0.66 -22.67
CA SER A 14 0.96 1.68 -22.47
C SER A 14 0.02 1.35 -21.31
N LEU A 15 -0.28 0.07 -21.06
CA LEU A 15 -1.08 -0.37 -19.91
C LEU A 15 -0.35 -0.12 -18.57
N LEU A 16 0.98 -0.17 -18.56
CA LEU A 16 1.82 0.14 -17.39
C LEU A 16 1.88 1.66 -17.08
N THR A 17 1.43 2.52 -17.99
CA THR A 17 1.35 3.98 -17.78
C THR A 17 0.03 4.44 -17.13
N GLY A 18 -0.84 3.52 -16.71
CA GLY A 18 -1.98 3.87 -15.87
C GLY A 18 -1.52 4.62 -14.62
N CYS A 19 -2.02 5.83 -14.41
CA CYS A 19 -1.54 6.86 -13.47
C CYS A 19 -1.51 6.51 -11.96
N SER A 20 -1.50 5.24 -11.58
CA SER A 20 -1.44 4.85 -10.18
C SER A 20 -0.57 3.62 -9.97
N THR A 21 0.73 3.78 -10.24
CA THR A 21 1.77 2.84 -9.80
C THR A 21 1.63 2.49 -8.33
N LEU A 22 1.20 3.46 -7.51
CA LEU A 22 0.93 3.25 -6.10
C LEU A 22 -0.27 2.30 -5.87
N SER A 23 -1.39 2.49 -6.55
CA SER A 23 -2.55 1.58 -6.46
C SER A 23 -2.18 0.18 -6.95
N LEU A 24 -1.44 0.08 -8.05
CA LEU A 24 -0.98 -1.20 -8.58
C LEU A 24 -0.09 -1.92 -7.56
N ALA A 25 0.98 -1.27 -7.09
CA ALA A 25 1.90 -1.84 -6.11
C ALA A 25 1.18 -2.23 -4.81
N TYR A 26 0.22 -1.40 -4.36
CA TYR A 26 -0.55 -1.69 -3.16
C TYR A 26 -1.50 -2.90 -3.35
N ASN A 27 -2.16 -3.02 -4.51
CA ASN A 27 -3.03 -4.18 -4.78
C ASN A 27 -2.28 -5.52 -4.80
N PHE A 28 -0.97 -5.52 -5.01
CA PHE A 28 -0.09 -6.69 -4.94
C PHE A 28 0.86 -6.64 -3.71
N ALA A 29 0.51 -5.88 -2.67
CA ALA A 29 1.41 -5.63 -1.55
C ALA A 29 1.76 -6.89 -0.77
N ASP A 30 0.79 -7.79 -0.55
CA ASP A 30 1.01 -9.11 0.07
C ASP A 30 2.10 -9.92 -0.64
N TRP A 31 1.99 -10.06 -1.96
CA TRP A 31 2.96 -10.77 -2.79
C TRP A 31 4.33 -10.08 -2.79
N ILE A 32 4.37 -8.75 -2.93
CA ILE A 32 5.63 -7.98 -2.88
C ILE A 32 6.31 -8.14 -1.51
N LEU A 33 5.54 -8.12 -0.43
CA LEU A 33 6.06 -8.30 0.93
C LEU A 33 6.61 -9.70 1.13
N LEU A 34 5.90 -10.74 0.68
CA LEU A 34 6.36 -12.11 0.76
C LEU A 34 7.69 -12.28 0.00
N TRP A 35 7.75 -11.81 -1.25
CA TRP A 35 8.98 -11.84 -2.06
C TRP A 35 10.14 -11.08 -1.42
N LYS A 36 9.86 -9.94 -0.77
CA LYS A 36 10.87 -9.21 -0.02
C LYS A 36 11.37 -9.99 1.19
N ILE A 37 10.46 -10.54 2.00
CA ILE A 37 10.82 -11.30 3.19
C ILE A 37 11.70 -12.50 2.80
N ASP A 38 11.30 -13.24 1.78
CA ASP A 38 12.10 -14.33 1.23
C ASP A 38 13.51 -13.86 0.82
N GLY A 39 13.60 -12.78 0.04
CA GLY A 39 14.90 -12.23 -0.38
C GLY A 39 15.81 -11.74 0.76
N TYR A 40 15.26 -11.41 1.94
CA TYR A 40 16.04 -11.00 3.11
C TYR A 40 16.41 -12.16 4.04
N PHE A 41 15.53 -13.16 4.17
CA PHE A 41 15.63 -14.17 5.22
C PHE A 41 15.82 -15.60 4.71
N ASP A 42 15.71 -15.84 3.39
CA ASP A 42 15.80 -17.17 2.76
C ASP A 42 14.88 -18.18 3.46
N ILE A 43 13.57 -17.92 3.34
CA ILE A 43 12.56 -18.65 4.11
C ILE A 43 12.26 -20.01 3.47
N SER A 44 11.90 -21.00 4.29
CA SER A 44 11.51 -22.32 3.78
C SER A 44 10.12 -22.29 3.12
N ALA A 45 9.83 -23.29 2.28
CA ALA A 45 8.49 -23.46 1.68
C ALA A 45 7.36 -23.60 2.72
N GLU A 46 7.66 -24.05 3.94
CA GLU A 46 6.67 -24.08 5.02
C GLU A 46 6.41 -22.67 5.57
N GLN A 47 7.46 -21.89 5.77
CA GLN A 47 7.38 -20.51 6.24
C GLN A 47 6.72 -19.60 5.19
N GLU A 48 6.99 -19.82 3.91
CA GLU A 48 6.37 -19.08 2.81
C GLU A 48 4.85 -19.24 2.82
N ARG A 49 4.34 -20.49 2.86
CA ARG A 49 2.89 -20.77 2.94
C ARG A 49 2.27 -20.17 4.19
N PHE A 50 2.95 -20.27 5.33
CA PHE A 50 2.48 -19.66 6.57
C PHE A 50 2.37 -18.14 6.44
N LEU A 51 3.34 -17.48 5.81
CA LEU A 51 3.34 -16.03 5.63
C LEU A 51 2.35 -15.56 4.58
N GLU A 52 2.15 -16.30 3.50
CA GLU A 52 1.21 -15.94 2.43
C GLU A 52 -0.21 -15.71 2.98
N GLU A 53 -0.72 -16.63 3.79
CA GLU A 53 -2.04 -16.51 4.42
C GLU A 53 -2.10 -15.27 5.33
N ARG A 54 -1.08 -15.07 6.16
CA ARG A 54 -1.02 -13.95 7.12
C ARG A 54 -0.87 -12.59 6.47
N LEU A 55 -0.06 -12.49 5.43
CA LEU A 55 0.12 -11.25 4.68
C LEU A 55 -1.14 -10.88 3.91
N THR A 56 -1.87 -11.87 3.39
CA THR A 56 -3.17 -11.66 2.74
C THR A 56 -4.21 -11.15 3.75
N GLU A 57 -4.30 -11.77 4.92
CA GLU A 57 -5.18 -11.32 6.02
C GLU A 57 -4.82 -9.90 6.47
N LEU A 58 -3.53 -9.63 6.69
CA LEU A 58 -3.01 -8.33 7.09
C LEU A 58 -3.32 -7.25 6.04
N HIS A 59 -3.07 -7.54 4.76
CA HIS A 59 -3.33 -6.61 3.66
C HIS A 59 -4.82 -6.29 3.55
N THR A 60 -5.68 -7.29 3.70
CA THR A 60 -7.14 -7.12 3.68
C THR A 60 -7.62 -6.27 4.86
N TRP A 61 -7.20 -6.58 6.08
CA TRP A 61 -7.52 -5.80 7.27
C TRP A 61 -7.02 -4.36 7.13
N HIS A 62 -5.77 -4.18 6.71
CA HIS A 62 -5.18 -2.85 6.53
C HIS A 62 -5.96 -2.03 5.51
N ARG A 63 -6.42 -2.65 4.41
CA ARG A 63 -7.20 -1.97 3.37
C ARG A 63 -8.60 -1.56 3.82
N ILE A 64 -9.30 -2.43 4.55
CA ILE A 64 -10.70 -2.24 4.90
C ILE A 64 -10.86 -1.43 6.18
N GLU A 65 -10.03 -1.68 7.18
CA GLU A 65 -10.18 -1.09 8.52
C GLU A 65 -9.19 0.08 8.71
N THR A 66 -7.89 -0.15 8.50
CA THR A 66 -6.85 0.81 8.92
C THR A 66 -6.69 1.99 7.95
N LEU A 67 -6.64 1.72 6.64
CA LEU A 67 -6.35 2.73 5.62
C LEU A 67 -7.43 3.83 5.56
N PRO A 68 -8.74 3.54 5.68
CA PRO A 68 -9.75 4.58 5.79
C PRO A 68 -9.58 5.50 7.01
N LEU A 69 -9.07 4.96 8.12
CA LEU A 69 -8.84 5.72 9.34
C LEU A 69 -7.66 6.69 9.16
N TYR A 70 -6.56 6.24 8.55
CA TYR A 70 -5.47 7.14 8.16
C TYR A 70 -5.92 8.19 7.13
N ALA A 71 -6.74 7.81 6.15
CA ALA A 71 -7.27 8.76 5.17
C ALA A 71 -8.19 9.81 5.82
N ALA A 72 -8.96 9.45 6.84
CA ALA A 72 -9.75 10.39 7.63
C ALA A 72 -8.87 11.32 8.46
N PHE A 73 -7.86 10.77 9.14
CA PHE A 73 -6.88 11.54 9.90
C PHE A 73 -6.19 12.59 9.02
N LEU A 74 -5.62 12.17 7.88
CA LEU A 74 -4.90 13.07 6.98
C LEU A 74 -5.79 14.17 6.37
N ARG A 75 -7.05 13.86 6.06
CA ARG A 75 -8.02 14.88 5.62
C ARG A 75 -8.29 15.92 6.71
N ARG A 76 -8.45 15.49 7.96
CA ARG A 76 -8.67 16.41 9.08
C ARG A 76 -7.45 17.31 9.32
N VAL A 77 -6.25 16.73 9.24
CA VAL A 77 -4.98 17.47 9.29
C VAL A 77 -4.93 18.52 8.18
N GLN A 78 -5.30 18.14 6.95
CA GLN A 78 -5.34 19.05 5.80
C GLN A 78 -6.34 20.20 5.99
N GLU A 79 -7.53 19.93 6.52
CA GLU A 79 -8.56 20.95 6.79
C GLU A 79 -8.11 21.99 7.81
N GLN A 80 -7.31 21.57 8.81
CA GLN A 80 -6.80 22.44 9.87
C GLN A 80 -5.52 23.19 9.50
N TRP A 81 -4.85 22.81 8.41
CA TRP A 81 -3.59 23.41 7.93
C TRP A 81 -3.74 24.85 7.37
N ARG A 82 -4.69 25.66 7.84
CA ARG A 82 -5.00 26.94 7.19
C ARG A 82 -3.91 28.00 7.40
N ASP A 83 -3.26 28.01 8.55
CA ASP A 83 -2.18 28.93 8.95
C ASP A 83 -0.96 28.21 9.53
N GLY A 84 -0.91 26.88 9.37
CA GLY A 84 0.06 25.97 9.97
C GLY A 84 -0.63 24.95 10.86
N LEU A 85 0.14 24.05 11.48
CA LEU A 85 -0.35 23.21 12.57
C LEU A 85 0.44 23.54 13.82
N THR A 86 -0.27 23.90 14.88
CA THR A 86 0.31 23.97 16.22
C THR A 86 0.44 22.57 16.82
N ARG A 87 1.33 22.42 17.80
CA ARG A 87 1.51 21.14 18.50
C ARG A 87 0.22 20.69 19.21
N ASP A 88 -0.50 21.63 19.81
CA ASP A 88 -1.74 21.34 20.54
C ASP A 88 -2.85 20.83 19.60
N GLU A 89 -2.92 21.36 18.37
CA GLU A 89 -3.84 20.86 17.34
C GLU A 89 -3.48 19.45 16.91
N ILE A 90 -2.19 19.19 16.64
CA ILE A 90 -1.71 17.83 16.28
C ILE A 90 -2.02 16.85 17.41
N ASP A 91 -1.70 17.20 18.65
CA ASP A 91 -1.90 16.32 19.80
C ASP A 91 -3.40 16.03 20.00
N GLY A 92 -4.28 17.01 19.77
CA GLY A 92 -5.73 16.81 19.79
C GLY A 92 -6.25 15.90 18.67
N ILE A 93 -5.72 16.03 17.45
CA ILE A 93 -6.07 15.13 16.35
C ILE A 93 -5.56 13.72 16.67
N VAL A 94 -4.28 13.56 17.04
CA VAL A 94 -3.67 12.26 17.33
C VAL A 94 -4.37 11.56 18.50
N ALA A 95 -4.76 12.30 19.56
CA ALA A 95 -5.52 11.75 20.67
C ALA A 95 -6.87 11.14 20.23
N THR A 96 -7.49 11.70 19.17
CA THR A 96 -8.72 11.14 18.58
C THR A 96 -8.48 9.76 17.95
N TYR A 97 -7.27 9.50 17.47
CA TYR A 97 -6.88 8.27 16.78
C TYR A 97 -5.94 7.37 17.58
N HIS A 98 -5.74 7.64 18.88
CA HIS A 98 -4.84 6.87 19.75
C HIS A 98 -5.28 5.39 19.95
N LYS A 99 -6.50 5.04 19.51
CA LYS A 99 -7.01 3.67 19.51
C LYS A 99 -6.82 2.91 18.18
N LEU A 100 -6.17 3.53 17.18
CA LEU A 100 -5.56 2.80 16.07
C LEU A 100 -4.30 2.07 16.56
#